data_AF-A0A2X3D274-F1
#
_entry.id   AF-A0A2X3D274-F1
#
_cell.length_a   1.000
_cell.length_b   1.000
_cell.length_c   1.000
_cell.angle_alpha   90.00
_cell.angle_beta   90.00
_cell.angle_gamma   90.00
#
_symmetry.space_group_name_H-M   'P 1'
#
loop_
_entity.id
_entity.type
_entity.pdbx_description
1 polymer ?
#
loop_
_entity_poly.entity_id
_entity_poly.type
_entity_poly.pdbx_seq_one_letter_code
_entity_poly.pdbx_strand_id
1 'polypeptide(L)' 'MYKIMLCCSAGMSTSLLVRKMVEAANERDLSVQIDAYGVSEFDMQFPQYQVVLLGPR' A
#
# COMPACT_ATOMS: atom_id res chain seq x y z
N MET A 1 6.41 3.79 -12.85
CA MET A 1 5.33 3.30 -11.96
C MET A 1 5.82 3.42 -10.52
N TYR A 2 5.14 4.18 -9.69
CA TYR A 2 5.48 4.31 -8.26
C TYR A 2 4.91 3.12 -7.48
N LYS A 3 5.74 2.43 -6.71
CA LYS A 3 5.37 1.28 -5.88
C LYS A 3 5.27 1.74 -4.44
N ILE A 4 4.05 1.70 -3.90
CA ILE A 4 3.70 2.13 -2.56
C ILE A 4 3.26 0.91 -1.76
N MET A 5 3.90 0.70 -0.62
CA MET A 5 3.51 -0.34 0.33
C MET A 5 2.70 0.28 1.46
N LEU A 6 1.59 -0.35 1.84
CA LEU A 6 0.83 -0.03 3.03
C LEU A 6 1.03 -1.15 4.06
N CYS A 7 1.67 -0.86 5.19
CA CYS A 7 1.86 -1.81 6.27
C CYS A 7 0.83 -1.56 7.38
N CYS A 8 -0.03 -2.54 7.66
CA CYS A 8 -1.06 -2.44 8.70
C CYS A 8 -1.12 -3.71 9.55
N SER A 9 -1.47 -3.57 10.82
CA SER A 9 -1.66 -4.65 11.80
C SER A 9 -2.91 -5.52 11.50
N ALA A 10 -3.86 -5.01 10.70
CA ALA A 10 -5.20 -5.56 10.58
C ALA A 10 -5.53 -6.00 9.13
N GLY A 11 -5.66 -7.31 8.92
CA GLY A 11 -5.83 -7.95 7.61
C GLY A 11 -7.16 -7.76 6.87
N MET A 12 -7.99 -6.75 7.20
CA MET A 12 -9.28 -6.52 6.50
C MET A 12 -9.49 -5.07 6.04
N SER A 13 -9.19 -4.06 6.87
CA SER A 13 -9.40 -2.63 6.56
C SER A 13 -8.44 -2.06 5.51
N THR A 14 -7.31 -2.72 5.28
CA THR A 14 -6.29 -2.32 4.29
C THR A 14 -6.78 -2.47 2.85
N SER A 15 -7.71 -3.40 2.60
CA SER A 15 -8.26 -3.66 1.26
C SER A 15 -9.10 -2.49 0.71
N LEU A 16 -9.92 -1.85 1.55
CA LEU A 16 -10.77 -0.73 1.12
C LEU A 16 -9.95 0.54 0.85
N LEU A 17 -8.96 0.84 1.70
CA LEU A 17 -8.10 2.00 1.51
C LEU A 17 -7.25 1.85 0.24
N VAL A 18 -6.63 0.70 0.02
CA VAL A 18 -5.86 0.42 -1.20
C VAL A 18 -6.73 0.63 -2.45
N ARG A 19 -7.96 0.12 -2.48
CA ARG A 19 -8.88 0.33 -3.61
C ARG A 19 -9.14 1.80 -3.89
N LYS A 20 -9.47 2.59 -2.86
CA LYS A 20 -9.68 4.05 -3.01
C LYS A 20 -8.42 4.79 -3.45
N MET A 21 -7.24 4.36 -2.99
CA MET A 21 -5.98 4.96 -3.42
C MET A 21 -5.68 4.67 -4.89
N VAL A 22 -5.99 3.46 -5.37
CA VAL A 22 -5.87 3.10 -6.79
C VAL A 22 -6.87 3.88 -7.64
N GLU A 23 -8.12 4.00 -7.21
CA GLU A 23 -9.14 4.83 -7.87
C GLU A 23 -8.67 6.30 -8.00
N ALA A 24 -8.22 6.90 -6.90
CA ALA A 24 -7.73 8.29 -6.90
C ALA A 24 -6.46 8.48 -7.74
N ALA A 25 -5.62 7.46 -7.87
CA ALA A 25 -4.45 7.51 -8.75
C ALA A 25 -4.85 7.43 -10.22
N ASN A 26 -5.83 6.59 -10.55
CA ASN A 26 -6.39 6.49 -11.91
C ASN A 26 -7.06 7.81 -12.33
N GLU A 27 -7.81 8.46 -11.45
CA GLU A 27 -8.41 9.79 -11.69
C GLU A 27 -7.36 10.88 -11.97
N ARG A 28 -6.12 10.67 -11.55
CA ARG A 28 -5.00 11.61 -11.72
C ARG A 28 -4.01 11.17 -12.80
N ASP A 29 -4.32 10.12 -13.57
CA ASP A 29 -3.42 9.51 -14.55
C ASP A 29 -2.04 9.13 -13.97
N LEU A 30 -2.01 8.74 -12.69
CA LEU A 30 -0.78 8.35 -12.00
C LEU A 30 -0.56 6.85 -12.12
N SER A 31 0.53 6.46 -12.76
CA SER A 31 0.99 5.07 -12.79
C SER A 31 1.54 4.65 -11.42
N VAL A 32 0.70 3.99 -10.62
CA VAL A 32 1.05 3.50 -9.28
C VAL A 32 0.69 2.02 -9.10
N GLN A 33 1.48 1.34 -8.27
CA GLN A 33 1.18 0.02 -7.71
C GLN A 33 1.08 0.19 -6.20
N ILE A 34 -0.04 -0.23 -5.61
CA ILE A 34 -0.31 -0.06 -4.19
C ILE A 34 -0.70 -1.41 -3.61
N ASP A 35 0.12 -1.93 -2.71
CA ASP A 35 -0.07 -3.24 -2.10
C ASP A 35 -0.04 -3.13 -0.57
N ALA A 36 -0.74 -4.04 0.09
CA ALA A 36 -0.87 -4.07 1.53
C ALA A 36 -0.32 -5.36 2.11
N TYR A 37 0.48 -5.25 3.17
CA TYR A 37 1.06 -6.40 3.86
C TYR A 37 0.96 -6.26 5.38
N GLY A 38 1.01 -7.40 6.06
CA GLY A 38 1.15 -7.43 7.51
C GLY A 38 2.57 -7.10 7.97
N VAL A 39 2.70 -6.75 9.25
CA VAL A 39 4.00 -6.47 9.89
C VAL A 39 4.98 -7.64 9.74
N SER A 40 4.48 -8.88 9.77
CA SER A 40 5.27 -10.10 9.58
C SER A 40 5.96 -10.21 8.23
N GLU A 41 5.43 -9.53 7.21
CA GLU A 41 5.94 -9.56 5.84
C GLU A 41 6.78 -8.31 5.52
N PHE A 42 6.90 -7.37 6.45
CA PHE A 42 7.53 -6.07 6.20
C PHE A 42 8.96 -6.22 5.69
N ASP A 43 9.83 -6.91 6.42
CA ASP A 43 11.25 -7.05 6.09
C ASP A 43 11.48 -7.72 4.73
N MET A 44 10.56 -8.59 4.30
CA MET A 44 10.62 -9.27 3.01
C MET A 44 10.13 -8.37 1.87
N GLN A 45 9.08 -7.56 2.10
CA GLN A 45 8.41 -6.82 1.04
C GLN A 45 8.98 -5.40 0.85
N PHE A 46 9.34 -4.69 1.93
CA PHE A 46 9.73 -3.28 1.86
C PHE A 46 10.85 -2.95 0.86
N PRO A 47 11.85 -3.82 0.58
CA PRO A 47 12.91 -3.48 -0.38
C PRO A 47 12.40 -3.32 -1.82
N GLN A 48 11.19 -3.80 -2.12
CA GLN A 48 10.58 -3.76 -3.45
C GLN A 48 9.77 -2.48 -3.70
N TYR A 49 9.62 -1.61 -2.70
CA TYR A 49 8.77 -0.42 -2.72
C TYR A 49 9.59 0.85 -2.50
N GLN A 50 9.13 1.97 -3.07
CA GLN A 50 9.81 3.26 -2.91
C GLN A 50 9.32 4.04 -1.69
N VAL A 51 8.07 3.81 -1.30
CA VAL A 51 7.45 4.46 -0.15
C VAL A 51 6.71 3.41 0.65
N VAL A 52 6.90 3.43 1.96
CA VAL A 52 6.13 2.61 2.90
C VAL A 52 5.29 3.53 3.78
N LEU A 53 3.99 3.32 3.74
CA LEU A 53 3.00 4.00 4.57
C LEU A 53 2.62 3.08 5.73
N LEU A 54 2.67 3.58 6.95
CA LEU A 54 2.30 2.84 8.14
C LEU A 54 0.87 3.18 8.54
N GLY A 55 0.04 2.16 8.74
CA GLY A 55 -1.31 2.32 9.28
C GLY A 55 -1.29 2.92 10.70
N PRO A 56 -2.31 3.70 11.08
CA PRO A 56 -2.30 4.46 12.33
C PRO A 56 -2.38 3.62 13.62
N ARG A 57 -3.02 2.44 13.59
CA ARG A 57 -2.93 1.32 14.57
C ARG A 57 -3.96 0.24 14.26
#